data_AF-A0A2T9ZT25-F1
#
_entry.id   AF-A0A2T9ZT25-F1
#
_cell.length_a   1.000
_cell.length_b   1.000
_cell.length_c   1.000
_cell.angle_alpha   90.00
_cell.angle_beta   90.00
_cell.angle_gamma   90.00
#
_symmetry.space_group_name_H-M   'P 1'
#
loop_
_entity.id
_entity.type
_entity.pdbx_description
1 polymer ?
#
loop_
_entity_poly.entity_id
_entity_poly.type
_entity_poly.pdbx_seq_one_letter_code
_entity_poly.pdbx_strand_id
1 'polypeptide(L)'
;MTMNPKLSLGPVLFYWSRDTLFDFYDQAAEMPVDIIYLGETVCSKRRSLGTKEWIELAVRLSRQSDKEIVLSTLALIEAESELKTLRRLCDNGRFMIEANDIGAVQILSKKGIPFTTGPSINIYNSASLDLLASKGLKRWVLPIELSNLTLRQIQMRRPVGIETEVFCYGRMPLTLSARCFTARSHNLPKDDCQYKCIDYPDGRLLSTQEQQPFLALNGIQTVSAKTCNLLPELPLLK
;
A
#
# COMPACT_ATOMS: atom_id res chain seq x y z
N MET A 1 -5.57 -6.64 -29.77
CA MET A 1 -5.68 -7.67 -28.73
C MET A 1 -6.20 -6.99 -27.47
N THR A 2 -7.40 -7.33 -27.02
CA THR A 2 -7.92 -6.84 -25.74
C THR A 2 -7.12 -7.51 -24.62
N MET A 3 -6.10 -6.82 -24.08
CA MET A 3 -5.44 -7.28 -22.86
C MET A 3 -6.48 -7.25 -21.73
N ASN A 4 -6.70 -8.40 -21.10
CA ASN A 4 -7.33 -8.41 -19.79
C ASN A 4 -6.33 -7.77 -18.81
N PRO A 5 -6.75 -6.78 -18.00
CA PRO A 5 -5.88 -6.21 -16.98
C PRO A 5 -5.51 -7.28 -15.96
N LYS A 6 -4.30 -7.20 -15.42
CA LYS A 6 -3.89 -7.99 -14.25
C LYS A 6 -4.62 -7.49 -13.01
N LEU A 7 -4.89 -8.39 -12.07
CA LEU A 7 -5.44 -8.07 -10.76
C LEU A 7 -4.34 -8.12 -9.70
N SER A 8 -4.16 -7.02 -8.97
CA SER A 8 -3.29 -6.95 -7.80
C SER A 8 -4.09 -6.98 -6.51
N LEU A 9 -3.59 -7.73 -5.52
CA LEU A 9 -4.03 -7.66 -4.14
C LEU A 9 -3.10 -6.72 -3.38
N GLY A 10 -3.62 -5.58 -2.92
CA GLY A 10 -2.87 -4.62 -2.09
C GLY A 10 -2.50 -5.17 -0.69
N PRO A 11 -1.55 -4.53 0.02
CA PRO A 11 -1.19 -4.94 1.36
C PRO A 11 -2.33 -4.71 2.35
N VAL A 12 -2.39 -5.54 3.40
CA VAL A 12 -3.39 -5.39 4.47
C VAL A 12 -3.18 -4.04 5.18
N LEU A 13 -4.19 -3.16 5.10
CA LEU A 13 -4.11 -1.82 5.69
C LEU A 13 -4.41 -1.82 7.21
N PHE A 14 -5.19 -2.77 7.70
CA PHE A 14 -5.68 -2.79 9.08
C PHE A 14 -4.76 -3.57 10.01
N TYR A 15 -4.84 -3.28 11.31
CA TYR A 15 -4.01 -3.99 12.29
C TYR A 15 -4.64 -5.33 12.65
N TRP A 16 -4.25 -6.37 11.92
CA TRP A 16 -4.70 -7.74 12.15
C TRP A 16 -3.73 -8.54 13.03
N SER A 17 -4.27 -9.55 13.70
CA SER A 17 -3.45 -10.51 14.45
C SER A 17 -2.51 -11.28 13.51
N ARG A 18 -1.47 -11.88 14.09
CA ARG A 18 -0.53 -12.74 13.36
C ARG A 18 -1.26 -13.86 12.61
N ASP A 19 -2.13 -14.59 13.30
CA ASP A 19 -2.79 -15.78 12.74
C ASP A 19 -3.73 -15.38 11.60
N THR A 20 -4.50 -14.30 11.79
CA THR A 20 -5.36 -13.73 10.74
C THR A 20 -4.56 -13.34 9.49
N LEU A 21 -3.36 -12.77 9.64
CA LEU A 21 -2.52 -12.43 8.49
C LEU A 21 -2.05 -13.68 7.75
N PHE A 22 -1.59 -14.72 8.45
CA PHE A 22 -1.17 -15.97 7.81
C PHE A 22 -2.33 -16.64 7.08
N ASP A 23 -3.49 -16.77 7.74
CA ASP A 23 -4.69 -17.37 7.14
C ASP A 23 -5.16 -16.60 5.90
N PHE A 24 -5.10 -15.27 5.94
CA PHE A 24 -5.47 -14.43 4.80
C PHE A 24 -4.52 -14.63 3.62
N TYR A 25 -3.21 -14.62 3.86
CA TYR A 25 -2.23 -14.78 2.79
C TYR A 25 -2.17 -16.21 2.24
N ASP A 26 -2.44 -17.24 3.06
CA ASP A 26 -2.61 -18.61 2.57
C ASP A 26 -3.84 -18.71 1.64
N GLN A 27 -4.94 -18.02 1.95
CA GLN A 27 -6.08 -17.90 1.01
C GLN A 27 -5.71 -17.09 -0.23
N ALA A 28 -4.96 -15.99 -0.09
CA ALA A 28 -4.55 -15.14 -1.19
C ALA A 28 -3.71 -15.87 -2.25
N ALA A 29 -2.93 -16.88 -1.83
CA ALA A 29 -2.18 -17.75 -2.75
C ALA A 29 -3.08 -18.50 -3.74
N GLU A 30 -4.34 -18.76 -3.37
CA GLU A 30 -5.31 -19.47 -4.21
C GLU A 30 -6.28 -18.51 -4.94
N MET A 31 -6.31 -17.22 -4.57
CA MET A 31 -7.19 -16.24 -5.20
C MET A 31 -6.81 -15.97 -6.68
N PRO A 32 -7.76 -15.58 -7.55
CA PRO A 32 -7.50 -15.27 -8.95
C PRO A 32 -6.87 -13.88 -9.14
N VAL A 33 -5.75 -13.63 -8.47
CA VAL A 33 -4.93 -12.41 -8.58
C VAL A 33 -3.55 -12.75 -9.15
N ASP A 34 -2.96 -11.83 -9.89
CA ASP A 34 -1.66 -11.98 -10.55
C ASP A 34 -0.51 -11.50 -9.65
N ILE A 35 -0.78 -10.50 -8.80
CA ILE A 35 0.22 -9.82 -7.97
C ILE A 35 -0.29 -9.77 -6.52
N ILE A 36 0.59 -10.06 -5.56
CA ILE A 36 0.33 -9.91 -4.13
C ILE A 36 1.34 -8.94 -3.53
N TYR A 37 0.82 -7.83 -3.00
CA TYR A 37 1.56 -6.91 -2.15
C TYR A 37 1.40 -7.32 -0.68
N LEU A 38 2.52 -7.37 0.06
CA LEU A 38 2.51 -7.69 1.48
C LEU A 38 3.55 -6.89 2.27
N GLY A 39 3.21 -6.57 3.51
CA GLY A 39 4.01 -5.72 4.38
C GLY A 39 3.14 -4.76 5.18
N GLU A 40 3.77 -3.97 6.04
CA GLU A 40 3.11 -2.95 6.83
C GLU A 40 3.34 -1.57 6.18
N THR A 41 2.26 -0.93 5.73
CA THR A 41 2.32 0.37 5.04
C THR A 41 1.86 1.54 5.90
N VAL A 42 1.19 1.28 7.03
CA VAL A 42 0.50 2.29 7.84
C VAL A 42 1.31 2.70 9.07
N CYS A 43 1.73 1.77 9.93
CA CYS A 43 2.36 2.13 11.20
C CYS A 43 3.39 1.12 11.68
N SER A 44 4.62 1.57 11.91
CA SER A 44 5.76 0.77 12.40
C SER A 44 5.56 0.10 13.78
N LYS A 45 4.57 0.55 14.55
CA LYS A 45 4.22 -0.03 15.86
C LYS A 45 3.39 -1.31 15.71
N ARG A 46 2.76 -1.52 14.56
CA ARG A 46 2.03 -2.74 14.24
C ARG A 46 3.02 -3.84 13.93
N ARG A 47 3.26 -4.72 14.90
CA ARG A 47 4.32 -5.74 14.85
C ARG A 47 3.76 -7.15 14.87
N SER A 48 2.63 -7.36 14.21
CA SER A 48 2.08 -8.71 14.03
C SER A 48 3.07 -9.63 13.33
N LEU A 49 3.85 -9.06 12.40
CA LEU A 49 5.01 -9.69 11.76
C LEU A 49 6.19 -8.71 11.76
N GLY A 50 7.37 -9.20 12.11
CA GLY A 50 8.63 -8.47 11.92
C GLY A 50 9.12 -8.55 10.47
N THR A 51 10.13 -7.75 10.11
CA THR A 51 10.72 -7.73 8.75
C THR A 51 11.16 -9.10 8.25
N LYS A 52 11.76 -9.91 9.12
CA LYS A 52 12.19 -11.27 8.77
C LYS A 52 10.99 -12.13 8.37
N GLU A 53 9.92 -12.04 9.13
CA GLU A 53 8.72 -12.86 8.98
C GLU A 53 7.93 -12.44 7.74
N TRP A 54 7.89 -11.14 7.43
CA TRP A 54 7.35 -10.66 6.15
C TRP A 54 8.10 -11.23 4.95
N ILE A 55 9.44 -11.24 4.99
CA ILE A 55 10.26 -11.82 3.92
C ILE A 55 10.05 -13.34 3.84
N GLU A 56 9.98 -14.04 4.97
CA GLU A 56 9.71 -15.48 5.01
C GLU A 56 8.32 -15.82 4.46
N LEU A 57 7.31 -15.01 4.77
CA LEU A 57 5.97 -15.14 4.19
C LEU A 57 6.00 -14.93 2.66
N ALA A 58 6.73 -13.93 2.16
CA ALA A 58 6.91 -13.73 0.73
C ALA A 58 7.61 -14.93 0.05
N VAL A 59 8.60 -15.54 0.73
CA VAL A 59 9.25 -16.78 0.26
C VAL A 59 8.27 -17.94 0.23
N ARG A 60 7.40 -18.07 1.22
CA ARG A 60 6.37 -19.11 1.27
C ARG A 60 5.37 -18.95 0.12
N LEU A 61 4.81 -17.75 -0.06
CA LEU A 61 3.84 -17.44 -1.11
C LEU A 61 4.40 -17.66 -2.53
N SER A 62 5.64 -17.23 -2.77
CA SER A 62 6.32 -17.45 -4.06
C SER A 62 6.69 -18.92 -4.35
N ARG A 63 6.58 -19.81 -3.37
CA ARG A 63 6.70 -21.27 -3.58
C ARG A 63 5.35 -21.95 -3.78
N GLN A 64 4.27 -21.35 -3.28
CA GLN A 64 2.91 -21.89 -3.36
C GLN A 64 2.20 -21.49 -4.67
N SER A 65 2.61 -20.40 -5.31
CA SER A 65 1.93 -19.87 -6.50
C SER A 65 2.90 -19.17 -7.46
N ASP A 66 2.50 -19.03 -8.72
CA ASP A 66 3.25 -18.29 -9.76
C ASP A 66 2.98 -16.77 -9.73
N LYS A 67 2.43 -16.26 -8.62
CA LYS A 67 2.06 -14.85 -8.46
C LYS A 67 3.30 -13.99 -8.27
N GLU A 68 3.26 -12.76 -8.78
CA GLU A 68 4.28 -11.77 -8.48
C GLU A 68 4.15 -11.31 -7.02
N ILE A 69 5.18 -11.53 -6.22
CA ILE A 69 5.20 -11.15 -4.80
C ILE A 69 6.00 -9.86 -4.62
N VAL A 70 5.38 -8.84 -4.02
CA VAL A 70 5.97 -7.51 -3.82
C VAL A 70 5.93 -7.11 -2.35
N LEU A 71 7.06 -6.69 -1.79
CA LEU A 71 7.17 -6.28 -0.39
C LEU A 71 6.91 -4.77 -0.24
N SER A 72 5.92 -4.41 0.57
CA SER A 72 5.50 -3.02 0.79
C SER A 72 6.22 -2.37 1.97
N THR A 73 6.68 -1.14 1.78
CA THR A 73 7.28 -0.32 2.84
C THR A 73 6.24 0.54 3.55
N LEU A 74 6.60 1.07 4.72
CA LEU A 74 5.84 2.14 5.38
C LEU A 74 5.68 3.35 4.44
N ALA A 75 4.51 3.97 4.49
CA ALA A 75 4.19 5.19 3.77
C ALA A 75 4.59 6.47 4.53
N LEU A 76 4.85 6.37 5.84
CA LEU A 76 5.32 7.47 6.67
C LEU A 76 6.46 6.97 7.55
N ILE A 77 7.63 7.58 7.40
CA ILE A 77 8.85 7.28 8.18
C ILE A 77 9.16 8.49 9.07
N GLU A 78 9.21 8.26 10.36
CA GLU A 78 9.35 9.28 11.41
C GLU A 78 10.59 9.04 12.31
N ALA A 79 11.14 7.82 12.31
CA ALA A 79 12.23 7.44 13.20
C ALA A 79 13.42 6.73 12.51
N GLU A 80 14.61 6.85 13.11
CA GLU A 80 15.81 6.18 12.60
C GLU A 80 15.69 4.64 12.61
N SER A 81 14.97 4.08 13.59
CA SER A 81 14.69 2.64 13.68
C SER A 81 13.85 2.14 12.48
N GLU A 82 12.95 2.97 11.96
CA GLU A 82 12.16 2.70 10.77
C GLU A 82 13.04 2.76 9.51
N LEU A 83 13.96 3.73 9.42
CA LEU A 83 14.95 3.77 8.34
C LEU A 83 15.87 2.52 8.33
N LYS A 84 16.27 2.02 9.51
CA LYS A 84 17.02 0.75 9.61
C LYS A 84 16.21 -0.43 9.09
N THR A 85 14.93 -0.46 9.43
CA THR A 85 13.98 -1.48 8.97
C THR A 85 13.79 -1.42 7.45
N LEU A 86 13.61 -0.22 6.91
CA LEU A 86 13.50 0.02 5.47
C LEU A 86 14.73 -0.46 4.72
N ARG A 87 15.95 -0.09 5.16
CA ARG A 87 17.20 -0.55 4.51
C ARG A 87 17.27 -2.07 4.44
N ARG A 88 16.97 -2.75 5.56
CA ARG A 88 16.93 -4.22 5.61
C ARG A 88 15.92 -4.81 4.64
N LEU A 89 14.75 -4.18 4.47
CA LEU A 89 13.74 -4.63 3.51
C LEU A 89 14.22 -4.40 2.07
N CYS A 90 14.81 -3.25 1.75
CA CYS A 90 15.42 -3.00 0.43
C CYS A 90 16.58 -3.95 0.12
N ASP A 91 17.28 -4.45 1.14
CA ASP A 91 18.39 -5.39 1.02
C ASP A 91 17.95 -6.86 0.95
N ASN A 92 16.66 -7.13 0.75
CA ASN A 92 16.13 -8.51 0.69
C ASN A 92 16.67 -9.33 -0.50
N GLY A 93 17.12 -8.66 -1.57
CA GLY A 93 17.81 -9.28 -2.72
C GLY A 93 16.98 -10.19 -3.62
N ARG A 94 15.67 -10.31 -3.39
CA ARG A 94 14.82 -11.29 -4.09
C ARG A 94 13.52 -10.70 -4.62
N PHE A 95 12.77 -9.99 -3.80
CA PHE A 95 11.45 -9.47 -4.10
C PHE A 95 11.52 -7.99 -4.46
N MET A 96 10.66 -7.60 -5.41
CA MET A 96 10.40 -6.21 -5.74
C MET A 96 9.90 -5.47 -4.50
N ILE A 97 10.30 -4.21 -4.36
CA ILE A 97 9.82 -3.34 -3.28
C ILE A 97 8.77 -2.37 -3.81
N GLU A 98 7.62 -2.32 -3.15
CA GLU A 98 6.68 -1.20 -3.24
C GLU A 98 7.14 -0.10 -2.28
N ALA A 99 7.77 0.92 -2.84
CA ALA A 99 8.24 2.10 -2.14
C ALA A 99 7.08 3.08 -1.90
N ASN A 100 6.71 3.23 -0.62
CA ASN A 100 5.61 4.09 -0.19
C ASN A 100 6.06 5.43 0.44
N ASP A 101 7.37 5.62 0.61
CA ASP A 101 8.00 6.86 1.08
C ASP A 101 9.21 7.23 0.19
N ILE A 102 9.52 8.53 0.06
CA ILE A 102 10.61 9.00 -0.81
C ILE A 102 12.00 8.52 -0.35
N GLY A 103 12.16 8.23 0.94
CA GLY A 103 13.36 7.59 1.48
C GLY A 103 13.59 6.20 0.91
N ALA A 104 12.53 5.41 0.69
CA ALA A 104 12.60 4.10 0.03
C ALA A 104 13.05 4.26 -1.43
N VAL A 105 12.42 5.19 -2.15
CA VAL A 105 12.80 5.55 -3.54
C VAL A 105 14.28 5.92 -3.61
N GLN A 106 14.76 6.77 -2.70
CA GLN A 106 16.16 7.21 -2.70
C GLN A 106 17.13 6.06 -2.44
N ILE A 107 16.82 5.17 -1.49
CA ILE A 107 17.67 4.00 -1.17
C ILE A 107 17.76 3.07 -2.38
N LEU A 108 16.62 2.71 -2.98
CA LEU A 108 16.54 1.77 -4.10
C LEU A 108 17.22 2.35 -5.34
N SER A 109 16.96 3.63 -5.65
CA SER A 109 17.57 4.33 -6.78
C SER A 109 19.10 4.43 -6.66
N LYS A 110 19.63 4.77 -5.47
CA LYS A 110 21.09 4.79 -5.23
C LYS A 110 21.75 3.42 -5.41
N LYS A 111 21.01 2.35 -5.13
CA LYS A 111 21.47 0.96 -5.30
C LYS A 111 21.26 0.43 -6.72
N GLY A 112 20.58 1.17 -7.60
CA GLY A 112 20.20 0.70 -8.93
C GLY A 112 19.19 -0.45 -8.90
N ILE A 113 18.45 -0.62 -7.80
CA ILE A 113 17.45 -1.68 -7.65
C ILE A 113 16.11 -1.15 -8.17
N PRO A 114 15.45 -1.87 -9.10
CA PRO A 114 14.12 -1.47 -9.59
C PRO A 114 13.07 -1.55 -8.47
N PHE A 115 12.03 -0.73 -8.59
CA PHE A 115 10.98 -0.65 -7.57
C PHE A 115 9.61 -0.33 -8.16
N THR A 116 8.55 -0.58 -7.39
CA THR A 116 7.20 -0.07 -7.65
C THR A 116 6.83 0.96 -6.59
N THR A 117 5.76 1.72 -6.80
CA THR A 117 5.24 2.66 -5.79
C THR A 117 3.77 2.45 -5.57
N GLY A 118 3.35 2.41 -4.31
CA GLY A 118 1.94 2.50 -3.97
C GLY A 118 1.40 3.92 -4.13
N PRO A 119 0.12 4.15 -3.78
CA PRO A 119 -0.54 5.43 -4.03
C PRO A 119 0.01 6.58 -3.15
N SER A 120 0.74 6.29 -2.07
CA SER A 120 1.21 7.30 -1.10
C SER A 120 2.34 8.20 -1.61
N ILE A 121 2.99 7.86 -2.72
CA ILE A 121 4.02 8.71 -3.35
C ILE A 121 3.40 9.94 -4.06
N ASN A 122 2.08 9.96 -4.26
CA ASN A 122 1.33 11.10 -4.81
C ASN A 122 1.83 11.56 -6.20
N ILE A 123 1.96 10.63 -7.14
CA ILE A 123 2.36 10.93 -8.52
C ILE A 123 1.18 11.56 -9.27
N TYR A 124 1.11 12.89 -9.31
CA TYR A 124 -0.04 13.62 -9.89
C TYR A 124 0.11 14.06 -11.35
N ASN A 125 1.29 13.88 -11.95
CA ASN A 125 1.55 14.34 -13.30
C ASN A 125 2.65 13.51 -13.98
N SER A 126 2.74 13.65 -15.31
CA SER A 126 3.74 12.97 -16.12
C SER A 126 5.17 13.33 -15.75
N ALA A 127 5.45 14.59 -15.40
CA ALA A 127 6.81 15.01 -15.02
C ALA A 127 7.33 14.27 -13.77
N SER A 128 6.45 14.04 -12.78
CA SER A 128 6.79 13.26 -11.58
C SER A 128 6.99 11.77 -11.90
N LEU A 129 6.16 11.24 -12.81
CA LEU A 129 6.31 9.88 -13.30
C LEU A 129 7.62 9.67 -14.06
N ASP A 130 7.98 10.59 -14.95
CA ASP A 130 9.24 10.58 -15.72
C ASP A 130 10.46 10.63 -14.79
N LEU A 131 10.40 11.50 -13.77
CA LEU A 131 11.46 11.60 -12.76
C LEU A 131 11.65 10.26 -12.04
N LEU A 132 10.58 9.61 -11.59
CA LEU A 132 10.68 8.33 -10.89
C LEU A 132 11.07 7.17 -11.82
N ALA A 133 10.61 7.19 -13.08
CA ALA A 133 11.05 6.26 -14.11
C ALA A 133 12.57 6.31 -14.31
N SER A 134 13.16 7.52 -14.37
CA SER A 134 14.61 7.70 -14.45
C SER A 134 15.37 7.16 -13.24
N LYS A 135 14.69 6.95 -12.11
CA LYS A 135 15.26 6.43 -10.85
C LYS A 135 15.15 4.91 -10.70
N GLY A 136 14.45 4.23 -11.60
CA GLY A 136 14.27 2.77 -11.56
C GLY A 136 12.85 2.30 -11.26
N LEU A 137 11.86 3.21 -11.24
CA LEU A 137 10.44 2.83 -11.13
C LEU A 137 10.07 1.86 -12.27
N LYS A 138 9.24 0.85 -11.94
CA LYS A 138 8.69 -0.12 -12.89
C LYS A 138 7.17 -0.09 -12.96
N ARG A 139 6.52 0.29 -11.86
CA ARG A 139 5.06 0.35 -11.76
C ARG A 139 4.65 1.39 -10.75
N TRP A 140 3.62 2.16 -11.07
CA TRP A 140 3.02 3.13 -10.16
C TRP A 140 1.52 2.88 -10.00
N VAL A 141 0.98 3.33 -8.88
CA VAL A 141 -0.46 3.36 -8.62
C VAL A 141 -0.96 4.80 -8.79
N LEU A 142 -2.02 4.97 -9.58
CA LEU A 142 -2.72 6.27 -9.70
C LEU A 142 -3.28 6.68 -8.33
N PRO A 143 -2.99 7.90 -7.84
CA PRO A 143 -3.61 8.40 -6.62
C PRO A 143 -5.14 8.45 -6.73
N ILE A 144 -5.81 8.02 -5.67
CA ILE A 144 -7.25 7.71 -5.63
C ILE A 144 -8.16 8.94 -5.87
N GLU A 145 -7.63 10.13 -5.64
CA GLU A 145 -8.28 11.42 -5.82
C GLU A 145 -8.26 11.92 -7.28
N LEU A 146 -7.47 11.27 -8.15
CA LEU A 146 -7.33 11.69 -9.55
C LEU A 146 -8.40 11.07 -10.44
N SER A 147 -8.85 11.88 -11.38
CA SER A 147 -9.87 11.50 -12.37
C SER A 147 -9.32 10.62 -13.48
N ASN A 148 -10.22 9.94 -14.19
CA ASN A 148 -9.89 9.24 -15.44
C ASN A 148 -9.32 10.18 -16.52
N LEU A 149 -9.70 11.46 -16.53
CA LEU A 149 -9.16 12.46 -17.45
C LEU A 149 -7.67 12.68 -17.17
N THR A 150 -7.31 12.83 -15.90
CA THR A 150 -5.92 12.95 -15.47
C THR A 150 -5.13 11.68 -15.78
N LEU A 151 -5.71 10.50 -15.52
CA LEU A 151 -5.10 9.22 -15.90
C LEU A 151 -4.79 9.19 -17.40
N ARG A 152 -5.75 9.51 -18.27
CA ARG A 152 -5.55 9.56 -19.73
C ARG A 152 -4.42 10.51 -20.13
N GLN A 153 -4.36 11.69 -19.51
CA GLN A 153 -3.29 12.65 -19.76
C GLN A 153 -1.91 12.12 -19.40
N ILE A 154 -1.79 11.42 -18.26
CA ILE A 154 -0.53 10.79 -17.85
C ILE A 154 -0.20 9.62 -18.77
N GLN A 155 -1.18 8.78 -19.14
CA GLN A 155 -0.98 7.63 -20.03
C GLN A 155 -0.43 8.02 -21.41
N MET A 156 -0.86 9.14 -21.97
CA MET A 156 -0.33 9.65 -23.26
C MET A 156 1.18 9.93 -23.23
N ARG A 157 1.75 10.15 -22.05
CA ARG A 157 3.18 10.46 -21.86
C ARG A 157 3.89 9.45 -20.97
N ARG A 158 3.24 8.33 -20.63
CA ARG A 158 3.79 7.32 -19.72
C ARG A 158 5.10 6.78 -20.31
N PRO A 159 6.22 6.79 -19.55
CA PRO A 159 7.47 6.25 -20.04
C PRO A 159 7.33 4.79 -20.46
N VAL A 160 8.06 4.42 -21.52
CA VAL A 160 8.04 3.05 -22.06
C VAL A 160 8.45 2.05 -20.99
N GLY A 161 7.67 0.97 -20.85
CA GLY A 161 7.95 -0.12 -19.91
C GLY A 161 7.51 0.15 -18.47
N ILE A 162 6.91 1.30 -18.15
CA ILE A 162 6.35 1.58 -16.83
C ILE A 162 4.90 1.10 -16.78
N GLU A 163 4.58 0.15 -15.93
CA GLU A 163 3.20 -0.32 -15.72
C GLU A 163 2.39 0.69 -14.90
N THR A 164 1.06 0.68 -15.06
CA THR A 164 0.14 1.53 -14.26
C THR A 164 -0.91 0.67 -13.59
N GLU A 165 -1.10 0.87 -12.30
CA GLU A 165 -2.17 0.30 -11.51
C GLU A 165 -3.18 1.38 -11.09
N VAL A 166 -4.42 0.97 -10.88
CA VAL A 166 -5.51 1.81 -10.38
C VAL A 166 -6.16 1.08 -9.22
N PHE A 167 -6.39 1.78 -8.11
CA PHE A 167 -7.15 1.22 -7.00
C PHE A 167 -8.61 1.01 -7.43
N CYS A 168 -9.03 -0.24 -7.57
CA CYS A 168 -10.36 -0.56 -8.12
C CYS A 168 -11.38 -1.03 -7.07
N TYR A 169 -10.95 -1.61 -5.95
CA TYR A 169 -11.88 -2.17 -4.97
C TYR A 169 -11.35 -2.09 -3.55
N GLY A 170 -12.23 -1.75 -2.60
CA GLY A 170 -11.92 -1.72 -1.18
C GLY A 170 -12.18 -0.34 -0.54
N ARG A 171 -11.82 -0.20 0.73
CA ARG A 171 -11.87 1.12 1.39
C ARG A 171 -10.68 1.95 0.94
N MET A 172 -10.97 3.16 0.46
CA MET A 172 -9.97 4.05 -0.11
C MET A 172 -9.02 4.53 0.99
N PRO A 173 -7.69 4.36 0.84
CA PRO A 173 -6.71 4.92 1.77
C PRO A 173 -6.56 6.42 1.55
N LEU A 174 -7.10 7.25 2.45
CA LEU A 174 -7.26 8.69 2.20
C LEU A 174 -6.11 9.53 2.73
N THR A 175 -5.84 9.47 4.04
CA THR A 175 -4.82 10.34 4.66
C THR A 175 -3.98 9.58 5.66
N LEU A 176 -2.73 10.03 5.82
CA LEU A 176 -1.79 9.60 6.85
C LEU A 176 -1.38 10.82 7.69
N SER A 177 -1.15 10.62 8.98
CA SER A 177 -0.72 11.68 9.89
C SER A 177 0.41 11.21 10.79
N ALA A 178 1.34 12.10 11.14
CA ALA A 178 2.29 11.82 12.21
C ALA A 178 1.61 11.64 13.59
N ARG A 179 0.31 11.98 13.71
CA ARG A 179 -0.51 11.73 14.91
C ARG A 179 -1.40 10.50 14.71
N CYS A 180 -1.53 9.68 15.75
CA CYS A 180 -2.41 8.52 15.71
C CYS A 180 -3.84 8.91 16.09
N PHE A 181 -4.76 8.90 15.13
CA PHE A 181 -6.17 9.21 15.35
C PHE A 181 -6.83 8.20 16.29
N THR A 182 -6.53 6.91 16.15
CA THR A 182 -7.07 5.89 17.05
C THR A 182 -6.60 6.12 18.49
N ALA A 183 -5.30 6.33 18.72
CA ALA A 183 -4.79 6.62 20.08
C ALA A 183 -5.46 7.88 20.66
N ARG A 184 -5.53 8.96 19.88
CA ARG A 184 -6.18 10.21 20.30
C ARG A 184 -7.65 10.01 20.67
N SER A 185 -8.37 9.16 19.94
CA SER A 185 -9.78 8.84 20.20
C SER A 185 -10.01 8.07 21.51
N HIS A 186 -8.93 7.56 22.12
CA HIS A 186 -8.92 6.96 23.46
C HIS A 186 -8.20 7.84 24.50
N ASN A 187 -7.89 9.09 24.17
CA ASN A 187 -7.07 9.98 25.00
C ASN A 187 -5.69 9.40 25.36
N LEU A 188 -5.13 8.55 24.49
CA LEU A 188 -3.79 8.01 24.64
C LEU A 188 -2.78 8.82 23.81
N PRO A 189 -1.54 8.99 24.29
CA PRO A 189 -0.44 9.46 23.46
C PRO A 189 -0.10 8.44 22.38
N LYS A 190 0.49 8.89 21.26
CA LYS A 190 0.96 7.96 20.21
C LYS A 190 2.02 7.00 20.72
N ASP A 191 2.86 7.46 21.65
CA ASP A 191 3.97 6.68 22.20
C ASP A 191 3.54 5.44 22.97
N ASP A 192 2.50 5.61 23.79
CA ASP A 192 1.79 4.53 24.48
C ASP A 192 0.37 4.38 23.92
N CYS A 193 0.26 4.05 22.63
CA CYS A 193 -1.04 3.90 21.98
C CYS A 193 -1.79 2.62 22.40
N GLN A 194 -1.16 1.77 23.22
CA GLN A 194 -1.65 0.46 23.68
C GLN A 194 -2.14 -0.44 22.53
N TYR A 195 -1.63 -0.20 21.32
CA TYR A 195 -2.01 -0.90 20.10
C TYR A 195 -3.52 -0.93 19.83
N LYS A 196 -4.26 0.09 20.29
CA LYS A 196 -5.73 0.16 20.25
C LYS A 196 -6.38 -0.11 18.90
N CYS A 197 -5.66 0.08 17.80
CA CYS A 197 -6.16 -0.29 16.47
C CYS A 197 -6.48 -1.78 16.32
N ILE A 198 -5.96 -2.68 17.17
CA ILE A 198 -6.26 -4.12 17.09
C ILE A 198 -7.70 -4.42 17.50
N ASP A 199 -8.27 -3.59 18.38
CA ASP A 199 -9.65 -3.68 18.83
C ASP A 199 -10.64 -3.27 17.71
N TYR A 200 -10.13 -2.80 16.57
CA TYR A 200 -10.89 -2.32 15.41
C TYR A 200 -10.36 -2.96 14.11
N PRO A 201 -10.69 -4.23 13.82
CA PRO A 201 -10.17 -4.95 12.64
C PRO A 201 -10.59 -4.30 11.31
N ASP A 202 -11.67 -3.51 11.34
CA ASP A 202 -12.20 -2.70 10.23
C ASP A 202 -12.01 -1.19 10.44
N GLY A 203 -11.18 -0.79 11.42
CA GLY A 203 -11.07 0.60 11.84
C GLY A 203 -12.30 1.11 12.61
N ARG A 204 -12.13 2.25 13.28
CA ARG A 204 -13.18 2.88 14.10
C ARG A 204 -14.01 3.81 13.23
N LEU A 205 -15.30 3.49 13.02
CA LEU A 205 -16.21 4.29 12.21
C LEU A 205 -16.36 5.73 12.74
N LEU A 206 -16.33 6.68 11.82
CA LEU A 206 -16.70 8.08 12.01
C LEU A 206 -17.93 8.41 11.18
N SER A 207 -18.85 9.13 11.79
CA SER A 207 -20.10 9.58 11.16
C SER A 207 -20.17 11.10 11.07
N THR A 208 -20.95 11.60 10.12
CA THR A 208 -21.32 13.02 10.05
C THR A 208 -22.25 13.43 11.20
N GLN A 209 -22.58 14.72 11.30
CA GLN A 209 -23.55 15.20 12.30
C GLN A 209 -24.96 14.61 12.08
N GLU A 210 -25.29 14.28 10.83
CA GLU A 210 -26.50 13.58 10.41
C GLU A 210 -26.37 12.05 10.53
N GLN A 211 -25.37 11.57 11.29
CA GLN A 211 -25.12 10.17 11.60
C GLN A 211 -24.81 9.29 10.38
N GLN A 212 -24.36 9.88 9.26
CA GLN A 212 -24.01 9.12 8.07
C GLN A 212 -22.59 8.57 8.14
N PRO A 213 -22.35 7.27 7.83
CA PRO A 213 -21.00 6.72 7.72
C PRO A 213 -20.13 7.51 6.75
N PHE A 214 -18.99 8.02 7.22
CA PHE A 214 -18.12 8.89 6.45
C PHE A 214 -16.71 8.30 6.29
N LEU A 215 -15.99 8.12 7.40
CA LEU A 215 -14.61 7.63 7.44
C LEU A 215 -14.45 6.49 8.44
N ALA A 216 -13.35 5.75 8.37
CA ALA A 216 -12.89 4.90 9.46
C ALA A 216 -11.47 5.28 9.87
N LEU A 217 -11.25 5.39 11.19
CA LEU A 217 -9.92 5.60 11.77
C LEU A 217 -9.16 4.29 11.84
N ASN A 218 -7.97 4.26 11.25
CA ASN A 218 -7.10 3.11 11.18
C ASN A 218 -5.69 3.50 11.66
N GLY A 219 -5.53 3.71 12.98
CA GLY A 219 -4.28 4.16 13.56
C GLY A 219 -3.93 5.58 13.13
N ILE A 220 -2.85 5.74 12.38
CA ILE A 220 -2.45 7.02 11.78
C ILE A 220 -3.13 7.32 10.44
N GLN A 221 -3.84 6.34 9.89
CA GLN A 221 -4.51 6.44 8.60
C GLN A 221 -6.01 6.73 8.80
N THR A 222 -6.60 7.48 7.87
CA THR A 222 -8.06 7.45 7.65
C THR A 222 -8.37 6.78 6.33
N VAL A 223 -9.44 6.00 6.31
CA VAL A 223 -9.96 5.36 5.10
C VAL A 223 -11.42 5.73 4.90
N SER A 224 -11.95 5.56 3.69
CA SER A 224 -13.38 5.73 3.45
C SER A 224 -14.20 4.72 4.27
N ALA A 225 -15.35 5.13 4.81
CA ALA A 225 -16.27 4.18 5.44
C ALA A 225 -16.87 3.22 4.40
N LYS A 226 -17.22 3.75 3.23
CA LYS A 226 -17.77 3.01 2.10
C LYS A 226 -16.67 2.34 1.28
N THR A 227 -17.02 1.23 0.64
CA THR A 227 -16.18 0.52 -0.30
C THR A 227 -16.27 1.16 -1.68
N CYS A 228 -15.12 1.49 -2.27
CA CYS A 228 -15.00 1.82 -3.68
C CYS A 228 -15.12 0.53 -4.50
N ASN A 229 -15.82 0.60 -5.63
CA ASN A 229 -15.91 -0.49 -6.60
C ASN A 229 -15.94 0.10 -8.01
N LEU A 230 -14.80 0.02 -8.71
CA LEU A 230 -14.64 0.50 -10.09
C LEU A 230 -14.85 -0.60 -11.14
N LEU A 231 -15.39 -1.76 -10.75
CA LEU A 231 -15.69 -2.84 -11.70
C LEU A 231 -16.63 -2.39 -12.83
N PRO A 232 -17.72 -1.64 -12.58
CA PRO A 232 -18.57 -1.10 -13.66
C PRO A 232 -17.83 -0.18 -14.64
N GLU A 233 -16.78 0.51 -14.16
CA GLU A 233 -15.98 1.50 -14.89
C GLU A 233 -14.83 0.86 -15.68
N LEU A 234 -14.61 -0.46 -15.56
CA LEU A 234 -13.52 -1.16 -16.25
C LEU A 234 -13.44 -0.88 -17.77
N PRO A 235 -14.55 -0.74 -18.53
CA PRO A 235 -14.49 -0.36 -19.94
C PRO A 235 -13.88 1.02 -20.20
N LEU A 236 -13.95 1.94 -19.23
CA LEU A 236 -13.40 3.30 -19.32
C LEU A 236 -11.91 3.36 -18.96
N LEU A 237 -11.39 2.33 -18.30
CA LEU A 237 -10.00 2.18 -17.86
C LEU A 237 -9.11 1.48 -18.90
N LYS A 238 -9.71 0.93 -19.97
CA LYS A 238 -9.00 0.29 -21.09
C LYS A 238 -8.57 1.28 -22.18
#